data_AF-A0AAW0NNT5-F1
#
_entry.id   AF-A0AAW0NNT5-F1
#
_cell.length_a   1.000
_cell.length_b   1.000
_cell.length_c   1.000
_cell.angle_alpha   90.00
_cell.angle_beta   90.00
_cell.angle_gamma   90.00
#
_symmetry.space_group_name_H-M   'P 1'
#
loop_
_entity.id
_entity.type
_entity.pdbx_description
1 polymer ?
#
loop_
_entity_poly.entity_id
_entity_poly.type
_entity_poly.pdbx_seq_one_letter_code
_entity_poly.pdbx_strand_id
1 'polypeptide(L)'
;MELASDQSTCLDVDECALQVCGEHLCSNTVGSYNCVCKEGFEMIDGVCQDTDECVNSKCERTCSNSVGSFSCHCNEGFQLSEDGFSCEDINECLASSCKFKCLNTEGSFLCACPNGYQLDRKGDCFPINVSSESSTVLDEIFTESLSSTVELQHESPQTNAPPLDSNATHNSDGRVWKHIAGCYLASFFLSQSEQLVLRVLLPE
;
A
#
# COMPACT_ATOMS: atom_id res chain seq x y z
N MET A 1 26.13 -28.36 -41.25
CA MET A 1 27.11 -28.41 -42.37
C MET A 1 26.85 -29.59 -43.31
N GLU A 2 26.96 -29.37 -44.62
CA GLU A 2 26.78 -30.37 -45.69
C GLU A 2 27.90 -30.27 -46.74
N LEU A 3 28.22 -31.38 -47.43
CA LEU A 3 29.23 -31.40 -48.49
C LEU A 3 28.67 -30.84 -49.80
N ALA A 4 29.38 -29.88 -50.40
CA ALA A 4 29.05 -29.36 -51.71
C ALA A 4 29.26 -30.42 -52.82
N SER A 5 28.76 -30.12 -54.02
CA SER A 5 28.85 -31.01 -55.20
C SER A 5 30.29 -31.32 -55.64
N ASP A 6 31.27 -30.52 -55.21
CA ASP A 6 32.70 -30.70 -55.44
C ASP A 6 33.38 -31.65 -54.43
N GLN A 7 32.64 -32.22 -53.48
CA GLN A 7 33.10 -33.14 -52.42
C GLN A 7 34.30 -32.63 -51.61
N SER A 8 34.54 -31.32 -51.60
CA SER A 8 35.70 -30.71 -50.95
C SER A 8 35.37 -29.39 -50.24
N THR A 9 34.27 -28.75 -50.61
CA THR A 9 33.73 -27.58 -49.91
C THR A 9 32.64 -28.02 -48.93
N CYS A 10 32.75 -27.59 -47.67
CA CYS A 10 31.67 -27.73 -46.69
C CYS A 10 30.82 -26.46 -46.72
N LEU A 11 29.53 -26.60 -46.99
CA LEU A 11 28.56 -25.52 -46.90
C LEU A 11 27.89 -25.56 -45.53
N ASP A 12 27.71 -24.38 -44.97
CA ASP A 12 26.92 -24.25 -43.77
C ASP A 12 25.45 -24.58 -44.06
N VAL A 13 24.81 -25.27 -43.12
CA VAL A 13 23.38 -25.56 -43.21
C VAL A 13 22.71 -24.58 -42.28
N ASP A 14 21.72 -23.84 -42.78
CA ASP A 14 20.92 -23.01 -41.90
C ASP A 14 19.94 -23.89 -41.11
N GLU A 15 20.37 -24.35 -39.94
CA GLU A 15 19.52 -25.18 -39.08
C GLU A 15 18.29 -24.40 -38.55
N CYS A 16 18.35 -23.06 -38.52
CA CYS A 16 17.22 -22.23 -38.10
C CYS A 16 16.04 -22.27 -39.09
N ALA A 17 16.30 -22.56 -40.37
CA ALA A 17 15.25 -22.74 -41.38
C ALA A 17 14.33 -23.95 -41.08
N LEU A 18 14.75 -24.85 -40.19
CA LEU A 18 14.01 -26.04 -39.77
C LEU A 18 13.22 -25.84 -38.46
N GLN A 19 13.14 -24.61 -37.94
CA GLN A 19 12.44 -24.28 -36.67
C GLN A 19 12.88 -25.13 -35.47
N VAL A 20 14.17 -25.48 -35.41
CA VAL A 20 14.75 -26.33 -34.35
C VAL A 20 14.63 -25.76 -32.94
N CYS A 21 14.50 -24.43 -32.80
CA CYS A 21 14.32 -23.73 -31.53
C CYS A 21 12.83 -23.55 -31.12
N GLY A 22 11.89 -24.14 -31.87
CA GLY A 22 10.46 -23.95 -31.66
C GLY A 22 10.03 -22.50 -31.84
N GLU A 23 9.29 -21.97 -30.87
CA GLU A 23 8.83 -20.57 -30.86
C GLU A 23 9.93 -19.58 -30.39
N HIS A 24 11.13 -20.03 -30.02
CA HIS A 24 12.20 -19.17 -29.51
C HIS A 24 13.11 -18.62 -30.64
N LEU A 25 14.05 -17.76 -30.27
CA LEU A 25 14.95 -17.14 -31.25
C LEU A 25 16.05 -18.13 -31.66
N CYS A 26 16.37 -18.17 -32.94
CA CYS A 26 17.45 -18.99 -33.49
C CYS A 26 18.50 -18.11 -34.17
N SER A 27 19.77 -18.39 -33.91
CA SER A 27 20.91 -17.76 -34.58
C SER A 27 21.76 -18.84 -35.22
N ASN A 28 21.77 -18.86 -36.56
CA ASN A 28 22.60 -19.76 -37.33
C ASN A 28 24.08 -19.33 -37.25
N THR A 29 24.98 -20.28 -37.07
CA THR A 29 26.43 -20.06 -37.00
C THR A 29 27.15 -21.06 -37.90
N VAL A 30 28.38 -20.75 -38.31
CA VAL A 30 29.09 -21.69 -39.20
C VAL A 30 29.33 -23.02 -38.47
N GLY A 31 28.69 -24.09 -38.93
CA GLY A 31 28.79 -25.44 -38.38
C GLY A 31 27.88 -25.76 -37.19
N SER A 32 27.01 -24.83 -36.77
CA SER A 32 26.09 -25.03 -35.64
C SER A 32 24.99 -23.96 -35.62
N TYR A 33 24.06 -24.04 -34.68
CA TYR A 33 23.14 -22.97 -34.36
C TYR A 33 23.11 -22.73 -32.86
N ASN A 34 22.58 -21.58 -32.45
CA ASN A 34 22.30 -21.26 -31.06
C ASN A 34 20.82 -20.89 -30.91
N CYS A 35 20.14 -21.54 -29.99
CA CYS A 35 18.81 -21.11 -29.55
C CYS A 35 18.95 -20.11 -28.41
N VAL A 36 18.19 -19.02 -28.48
CA VAL A 36 18.11 -18.00 -27.44
C VAL A 36 16.67 -17.92 -26.98
N CYS A 37 16.47 -18.09 -25.67
CA CYS A 37 15.15 -18.00 -25.07
C CYS A 37 14.62 -16.57 -25.20
N LYS A 38 13.32 -16.45 -25.45
CA LYS A 38 12.63 -15.15 -25.48
C LYS A 38 12.53 -14.60 -24.06
N GLU A 39 12.20 -13.33 -23.92
CA GLU A 39 11.89 -12.72 -22.63
C GLU A 39 10.79 -13.51 -21.91
N GLY A 40 10.91 -13.67 -20.58
CA GLY A 40 10.03 -14.54 -19.77
C GLY A 40 10.41 -16.02 -19.76
N PHE A 41 11.53 -16.41 -20.39
CA PHE A 41 12.00 -17.81 -20.41
C PHE A 41 13.47 -17.92 -20.03
N GLU A 42 13.83 -19.05 -19.43
CA GLU A 42 15.21 -19.40 -19.08
C GLU A 42 15.63 -20.76 -19.68
N MET A 43 16.94 -20.91 -19.93
CA MET A 43 17.48 -22.14 -20.51
C MET A 43 17.79 -23.15 -19.40
N ILE A 44 16.97 -24.20 -19.31
CA ILE A 44 17.11 -25.31 -18.35
C ILE A 44 17.25 -26.61 -19.14
N ASP A 45 18.37 -27.32 -18.93
CA ASP A 45 18.68 -28.58 -19.62
C ASP A 45 18.64 -28.50 -21.16
N GLY A 46 19.01 -27.34 -21.71
CA GLY A 46 19.04 -27.09 -23.16
C GLY A 46 17.67 -26.80 -23.78
N VAL A 47 16.62 -26.65 -22.96
CA VAL A 47 15.28 -26.27 -23.39
C VAL A 47 14.91 -24.93 -22.75
N CYS A 48 14.23 -24.07 -23.51
CA CYS A 48 13.66 -22.85 -22.96
C CYS A 48 12.39 -23.19 -22.17
N GLN A 49 12.42 -22.94 -20.87
CA GLN A 49 11.29 -23.13 -19.98
C GLN A 49 10.81 -21.77 -19.48
N ASP A 50 9.51 -21.71 -19.22
CA ASP A 50 8.87 -20.52 -18.67
C ASP A 50 9.49 -20.17 -17.31
N THR A 51 9.84 -18.91 -17.12
CA THR A 51 10.34 -18.42 -15.83
C THR A 51 9.14 -18.12 -14.95
N ASP A 52 9.02 -18.77 -13.80
CA ASP A 52 7.94 -18.45 -12.86
C ASP A 52 8.30 -17.20 -12.04
N GLU A 53 7.87 -16.02 -12.51
CA GLU A 53 8.13 -14.76 -11.81
C GLU A 53 7.38 -14.64 -10.47
N CYS A 54 6.39 -15.51 -10.20
CA CYS A 54 5.65 -15.51 -8.95
C CYS A 54 6.44 -16.12 -7.78
N VAL A 55 7.50 -16.90 -8.03
CA VAL A 55 8.36 -17.46 -6.97
C VAL A 55 9.00 -16.37 -6.12
N ASN A 56 9.40 -15.25 -6.74
CA ASN A 56 9.94 -14.07 -6.07
C ASN A 56 9.16 -12.82 -6.50
N SER A 57 7.84 -12.91 -6.43
CA SER A 57 6.94 -11.88 -6.93
C SER A 57 7.17 -10.51 -6.27
N LYS A 58 7.03 -9.46 -7.07
CA LYS A 58 6.93 -8.06 -6.61
C LYS A 58 5.49 -7.60 -6.43
N CYS A 59 4.50 -8.44 -6.75
CA CYS A 59 3.08 -8.08 -6.61
C CYS A 59 2.75 -7.79 -5.15
N GLU A 60 2.00 -6.72 -4.89
CA GLU A 60 1.54 -6.40 -3.53
C GLU A 60 0.56 -7.46 -2.99
N ARG A 61 -0.27 -8.01 -3.88
CA ARG A 61 -1.34 -8.96 -3.54
C ARG A 61 -1.14 -10.30 -4.22
N THR A 62 -1.97 -10.64 -5.21
CA THR A 62 -1.94 -11.97 -5.83
C THR A 62 -1.10 -11.94 -7.11
N CYS A 63 -0.25 -12.94 -7.30
CA CYS A 63 0.51 -13.15 -8.53
C CYS A 63 -0.01 -14.38 -9.28
N SER A 64 -0.14 -14.27 -10.60
CA SER A 64 -0.50 -15.37 -11.48
C SER A 64 0.56 -15.50 -12.57
N ASN A 65 1.27 -16.63 -12.60
CA ASN A 65 2.24 -16.91 -13.63
C ASN A 65 1.53 -17.36 -14.93
N SER A 66 2.08 -17.00 -16.07
CA SER A 66 1.57 -17.36 -17.40
C SER A 66 2.74 -17.64 -18.34
N VAL A 67 2.49 -18.30 -19.47
CA VAL A 67 3.59 -18.65 -20.39
C VAL A 67 4.19 -17.38 -21.01
N GLY A 68 5.43 -17.09 -20.66
CA GLY A 68 6.26 -15.97 -21.12
C GLY A 68 6.02 -14.66 -20.38
N SER A 69 5.24 -14.64 -19.30
CA SER A 69 4.93 -13.43 -18.52
C SER A 69 4.18 -13.77 -17.22
N PHE A 70 3.87 -12.76 -16.41
CA PHE A 70 3.02 -12.90 -15.24
C PHE A 70 2.11 -11.67 -15.09
N SER A 71 1.12 -11.78 -14.20
CA SER A 71 0.28 -10.65 -13.86
C SER A 71 -0.06 -10.58 -12.37
N CYS A 72 -0.05 -9.36 -11.86
CA CYS A 72 -0.49 -9.03 -10.51
C CYS A 72 -1.99 -8.71 -10.49
N HIS A 73 -2.67 -9.14 -9.43
CA HIS A 73 -4.10 -8.91 -9.23
C HIS A 73 -4.35 -8.33 -7.84
N CYS A 74 -5.16 -7.28 -7.81
CA CYS A 74 -5.60 -6.62 -6.59
C CYS A 74 -6.90 -7.23 -6.05
N ASN A 75 -7.15 -7.01 -4.76
CA ASN A 75 -8.41 -7.38 -4.14
C ASN A 75 -9.55 -6.49 -4.65
N GLU A 76 -10.79 -6.90 -4.38
CA GLU A 76 -11.96 -6.05 -4.64
C GLU A 76 -11.83 -4.69 -3.92
N GLY A 77 -12.23 -3.61 -4.60
CA GLY A 77 -12.06 -2.23 -4.12
C GLY A 77 -10.70 -1.60 -4.47
N PHE A 78 -9.78 -2.35 -5.08
CA PHE A 78 -8.46 -1.84 -5.50
C PHE A 78 -8.21 -2.05 -6.98
N GLN A 79 -7.40 -1.18 -7.56
CA GLN A 79 -6.94 -1.26 -8.94
C GLN A 79 -5.41 -1.38 -8.99
N LEU A 80 -4.91 -2.01 -10.05
CA LEU A 80 -3.47 -2.12 -10.28
C LEU A 80 -2.91 -0.74 -10.66
N SER A 81 -1.85 -0.32 -9.98
CA SER A 81 -1.14 0.92 -10.28
C SER A 81 -0.42 0.86 -11.63
N GLU A 82 0.07 2.00 -12.11
CA GLU A 82 0.82 2.11 -13.37
C GLU A 82 2.13 1.32 -13.36
N ASP A 83 2.68 1.03 -12.18
CA ASP A 83 3.87 0.18 -12.04
C ASP A 83 3.58 -1.30 -12.37
N GLY A 84 2.32 -1.72 -12.40
CA GLY A 84 1.90 -3.10 -12.65
C GLY A 84 2.07 -4.04 -11.45
N PHE A 85 2.42 -3.54 -10.27
CA PHE A 85 2.75 -4.32 -9.08
C PHE A 85 1.95 -3.93 -7.84
N SER A 86 1.73 -2.63 -7.65
CA SER A 86 1.10 -2.06 -6.48
C SER A 86 -0.42 -1.97 -6.66
N CYS A 87 -1.15 -2.01 -5.54
CA CYS A 87 -2.61 -1.90 -5.53
C CYS A 87 -3.02 -0.57 -4.91
N GLU A 88 -3.73 0.23 -5.70
CA GLU A 88 -4.26 1.51 -5.26
C GLU A 88 -5.75 1.38 -4.99
N ASP A 89 -6.17 2.01 -3.90
CA ASP A 89 -7.58 2.09 -3.54
C ASP A 89 -8.39 2.79 -4.63
N ILE A 90 -9.49 2.19 -5.06
CA ILE A 90 -10.38 2.79 -6.04
C ILE A 90 -11.22 3.84 -5.32
N ASN A 91 -11.11 5.09 -5.73
CA ASN A 91 -11.95 6.13 -5.15
C ASN A 91 -13.36 6.10 -5.75
N GLU A 92 -14.28 5.32 -5.18
CA GLU A 92 -15.63 5.20 -5.70
C GLU A 92 -16.43 6.50 -5.56
N CYS A 93 -16.00 7.44 -4.69
CA CYS A 93 -16.64 8.75 -4.57
C CYS A 93 -16.57 9.59 -5.84
N LEU A 94 -15.64 9.31 -6.76
CA LEU A 94 -15.58 9.98 -8.06
C LEU A 94 -16.74 9.60 -8.99
N ALA A 95 -17.32 8.41 -8.81
CA ALA A 95 -18.45 7.89 -9.58
C ALA A 95 -19.67 7.55 -8.70
N SER A 96 -19.66 8.00 -7.44
CA SER A 96 -20.60 7.53 -6.42
C SER A 96 -22.02 7.99 -6.67
N SER A 97 -22.96 7.12 -6.31
CA SER A 97 -24.40 7.41 -6.26
C SER A 97 -24.89 7.84 -4.88
N CYS A 98 -23.98 8.16 -3.93
CA CYS A 98 -24.37 8.64 -2.60
C CYS A 98 -25.27 9.89 -2.72
N LYS A 99 -26.40 9.90 -2.00
CA LYS A 99 -27.36 11.02 -2.05
C LYS A 99 -26.86 12.31 -1.40
N PHE A 100 -25.98 12.21 -0.41
CA PHE A 100 -25.55 13.35 0.40
C PHE A 100 -24.03 13.50 0.42
N LYS A 101 -23.33 12.75 1.28
CA LYS A 101 -21.88 12.80 1.39
C LYS A 101 -21.30 11.42 1.10
N CYS A 102 -20.25 11.38 0.30
CA CYS A 102 -19.43 10.20 0.09
C CYS A 102 -18.10 10.36 0.85
N LEU A 103 -17.65 9.30 1.49
CA LEU A 103 -16.36 9.20 2.17
C LEU A 103 -15.66 7.97 1.59
N ASN A 104 -14.53 8.20 0.93
CA ASN A 104 -13.71 7.13 0.43
C ASN A 104 -13.00 6.42 1.59
N THR A 105 -12.92 5.10 1.54
CA THR A 105 -12.29 4.27 2.58
C THR A 105 -11.42 3.22 1.91
N GLU A 106 -10.45 2.67 2.62
CA GLU A 106 -9.59 1.64 2.02
C GLU A 106 -10.40 0.38 1.66
N GLY A 107 -10.43 0.05 0.37
CA GLY A 107 -11.16 -1.06 -0.25
C GLY A 107 -12.66 -0.83 -0.45
N SER A 108 -13.19 0.37 -0.16
CA SER A 108 -14.63 0.65 -0.29
C SER A 108 -14.97 2.14 -0.14
N PHE A 109 -16.26 2.45 0.01
CA PHE A 109 -16.72 3.79 0.35
C PHE A 109 -17.92 3.76 1.30
N LEU A 110 -18.11 4.86 2.03
CA LEU A 110 -19.25 5.06 2.91
C LEU A 110 -20.06 6.27 2.47
N CYS A 111 -21.38 6.10 2.37
CA CYS A 111 -22.29 7.23 2.29
C CYS A 111 -22.64 7.72 3.70
N ALA A 112 -22.57 9.02 3.93
CA ALA A 112 -22.95 9.67 5.18
C ALA A 112 -24.18 10.56 5.00
N CYS A 113 -25.06 10.54 5.99
CA CYS A 113 -26.24 11.39 6.07
C CYS A 113 -25.93 12.74 6.73
N PRO A 114 -26.76 13.77 6.49
CA PRO A 114 -26.71 15.02 7.24
C PRO A 114 -26.93 14.79 8.75
N ASN A 115 -26.53 15.76 9.57
CA ASN A 115 -26.76 15.71 11.02
C ASN A 115 -28.24 15.50 11.35
N GLY A 116 -28.51 14.60 12.30
CA GLY A 116 -29.88 14.24 12.69
C GLY A 116 -30.54 13.19 11.79
N TYR A 117 -29.80 12.57 10.86
CA TYR A 117 -30.28 11.50 9.99
C TYR A 117 -29.37 10.26 10.07
N GLN A 118 -29.97 9.07 9.89
CA GLN A 118 -29.26 7.78 9.80
C GLN A 118 -29.52 7.10 8.46
N LEU A 119 -28.54 6.32 7.99
CA LEU A 119 -28.61 5.55 6.75
C LEU A 119 -29.39 4.24 6.99
N ASP A 120 -30.30 3.88 6.10
CA ASP A 120 -30.96 2.57 6.11
C ASP A 120 -30.19 1.53 5.27
N ARG A 121 -30.72 0.29 5.20
CA ARG A 121 -30.13 -0.81 4.40
C ARG A 121 -30.20 -0.58 2.89
N LYS A 122 -30.99 0.39 2.43
CA LYS A 122 -31.15 0.77 1.01
C LYS A 122 -30.28 1.96 0.64
N GLY A 123 -29.58 2.58 1.60
CA GLY A 123 -28.76 3.78 1.39
C GLY A 123 -29.55 5.09 1.49
N ASP A 124 -30.78 5.07 2.02
CA ASP A 124 -31.64 6.23 2.21
C ASP A 124 -31.45 6.83 3.61
N CYS A 125 -31.47 8.16 3.70
CA CYS A 125 -31.34 8.88 4.97
C CYS A 125 -32.70 9.15 5.61
N PHE A 126 -32.86 8.77 6.88
CA PHE A 126 -34.08 9.02 7.66
C PHE A 126 -33.76 9.78 8.95
N PRO A 127 -34.67 10.65 9.43
CA PRO A 127 -34.47 11.36 10.68
C PRO A 127 -34.25 10.37 11.83
N ILE A 128 -33.26 10.66 12.67
CA ILE A 128 -33.05 9.95 13.92
C ILE A 128 -34.21 10.35 14.84
N ASN A 129 -35.07 9.40 15.20
CA ASN A 129 -36.15 9.64 16.15
C ASN A 129 -35.57 9.78 17.56
N VAL A 130 -35.37 11.02 18.01
CA VAL A 130 -34.97 11.35 19.39
C VAL A 130 -36.19 11.25 20.32
N SER A 131 -36.81 10.08 20.41
CA SER A 131 -38.04 9.86 21.22
C SER A 131 -38.05 8.59 22.06
N SER A 132 -36.88 8.11 22.50
CA SER A 132 -36.82 7.23 23.66
C SER A 132 -35.75 7.73 24.63
N GLU A 133 -36.19 8.45 25.66
CA GLU A 133 -35.54 8.56 26.98
C GLU A 133 -34.00 8.44 26.98
N SER A 134 -33.32 9.50 26.55
CA SER A 134 -31.96 9.80 27.02
C SER A 134 -31.75 11.30 27.00
N SER A 135 -32.31 11.94 28.01
CA SER A 135 -31.99 13.31 28.41
C SER A 135 -30.52 13.37 28.84
N THR A 136 -29.61 13.56 27.88
CA THR A 136 -28.30 14.20 28.12
C THR A 136 -27.91 14.99 26.88
N VAL A 137 -28.57 16.13 26.70
CA VAL A 137 -27.92 17.27 26.06
C VAL A 137 -27.08 17.91 27.17
N LEU A 138 -25.77 17.64 27.17
CA LEU A 138 -24.82 18.67 27.53
C LEU A 138 -24.13 19.06 26.24
N ASP A 139 -24.22 20.34 25.94
CA ASP A 139 -23.49 21.01 24.87
C ASP A 139 -22.00 20.63 24.93
N GLU A 140 -21.49 20.00 23.88
CA GLU A 140 -20.14 20.30 23.42
C GLU A 140 -20.24 20.88 22.01
N ILE A 141 -19.87 22.15 21.97
CA ILE A 141 -19.92 23.08 20.84
C ILE A 141 -18.93 22.61 19.77
N PHE A 142 -19.44 22.38 18.56
CA PHE A 142 -18.63 22.37 17.34
C PHE A 142 -18.38 23.82 16.91
N THR A 143 -17.17 24.32 17.11
CA THR A 143 -16.59 25.45 16.39
C THR A 143 -15.11 25.11 16.21
N GLU A 144 -14.46 25.10 15.05
CA GLU A 144 -14.76 25.51 13.69
C GLU A 144 -13.78 24.74 12.79
N SER A 145 -14.15 24.54 11.54
CA SER A 145 -13.20 24.35 10.47
C SER A 145 -12.36 25.61 10.29
N LEU A 146 -11.04 25.54 10.48
CA LEU A 146 -10.12 26.27 9.61
C LEU A 146 -9.02 25.32 9.16
N SER A 147 -9.20 24.85 7.93
CA SER A 147 -8.09 24.62 7.02
C SER A 147 -7.00 25.68 7.22
N SER A 148 -5.80 25.22 7.54
CA SER A 148 -4.55 25.85 7.09
C SER A 148 -3.52 24.74 7.02
N THR A 149 -3.36 24.23 5.80
CA THR A 149 -2.15 23.57 5.31
C THR A 149 -0.88 24.18 5.90
N VAL A 150 -0.01 23.36 6.49
CA VAL A 150 1.42 23.26 6.18
C VAL A 150 1.87 21.89 6.67
N GLU A 151 2.31 21.04 5.72
CA GLU A 151 3.02 19.79 5.97
C GLU A 151 4.23 20.03 6.86
N LEU A 152 4.78 18.97 7.49
CA LEU A 152 6.18 18.60 7.33
C LEU A 152 6.42 17.31 8.13
N GLN A 153 6.52 16.23 7.35
CA GLN A 153 7.26 14.98 7.55
C GLN A 153 7.93 14.77 8.91
N HIS A 154 7.69 13.61 9.52
CA HIS A 154 8.76 12.93 10.25
C HIS A 154 8.86 11.49 9.79
N GLU A 155 9.92 11.25 9.01
CA GLU A 155 10.61 9.97 8.89
C GLU A 155 10.78 9.32 10.27
N SER A 156 10.61 8.00 10.32
CA SER A 156 11.32 7.19 11.30
C SER A 156 12.82 7.40 11.04
N PRO A 157 13.70 7.58 12.06
CA PRO A 157 14.32 6.37 12.57
C PRO A 157 14.91 6.44 14.01
N GLN A 158 14.98 5.24 14.60
CA GLN A 158 16.16 4.68 15.27
C GLN A 158 17.22 5.68 15.81
N THR A 159 17.20 5.81 17.12
CA THR A 159 18.36 5.83 18.03
C THR A 159 19.75 5.95 17.38
N ASN A 160 20.31 7.15 17.45
CA ASN A 160 21.75 7.35 17.67
C ASN A 160 21.94 8.60 18.52
N ALA A 161 22.10 8.40 19.83
CA ALA A 161 22.54 9.42 20.76
C ALA A 161 24.08 9.45 20.83
N PRO A 162 24.67 10.65 20.95
CA PRO A 162 25.85 10.87 21.79
C PRO A 162 25.55 11.88 22.94
N PRO A 163 26.43 12.01 23.94
CA PRO A 163 26.04 12.04 25.34
C PRO A 163 26.04 13.43 26.01
N LEU A 164 25.32 13.49 27.15
CA LEU A 164 25.55 14.20 28.44
C LEU A 164 26.35 15.53 28.38
N ASP A 165 25.87 16.65 28.94
CA ASP A 165 25.61 16.93 30.37
C ASP A 165 25.12 18.41 30.44
N SER A 166 24.53 19.02 31.47
CA SER A 166 24.38 18.74 32.89
C SER A 166 23.44 19.81 33.47
N ASN A 167 22.18 19.48 33.78
CA ASN A 167 21.44 20.04 34.92
C ASN A 167 20.04 19.41 35.02
N ALA A 168 19.96 18.23 35.62
CA ALA A 168 18.71 17.65 36.09
C ALA A 168 18.89 17.23 37.55
N THR A 169 18.23 17.96 38.45
CA THR A 169 18.12 17.56 39.86
C THR A 169 16.98 16.53 39.98
N HIS A 170 17.33 15.32 40.40
CA HIS A 170 16.39 14.25 40.72
C HIS A 170 15.97 14.29 42.19
N ASN A 171 14.68 14.09 42.47
CA ASN A 171 14.20 13.63 43.77
C ASN A 171 13.66 12.20 43.63
N SER A 172 13.57 11.47 44.74
CA SER A 172 13.42 10.01 44.88
C SER A 172 12.11 9.37 44.35
N ASP A 173 11.31 10.07 43.56
CA ASP A 173 10.06 9.54 42.97
C ASP A 173 9.98 9.69 41.43
N GLY A 174 11.12 9.92 40.75
CA GLY A 174 11.22 9.72 39.29
C GLY A 174 10.52 10.73 38.38
N ARG A 175 10.19 11.94 38.85
CA ARG A 175 9.56 12.99 38.03
C ARG A 175 10.60 13.94 37.40
N VAL A 176 10.46 14.22 36.10
CA VAL A 176 11.23 15.23 35.36
C VAL A 176 10.41 16.51 35.25
N TRP A 177 10.98 17.66 35.64
CA TRP A 177 10.37 18.97 35.43
C TRP A 177 11.07 19.69 34.27
N LYS A 178 10.30 20.18 33.30
CA LYS A 178 10.80 21.10 32.26
C LYS A 178 10.12 22.45 32.49
N HIS A 179 10.91 23.50 32.72
CA HIS A 179 10.39 24.86 32.82
C HIS A 179 9.92 25.32 31.44
N ILE A 180 8.62 25.56 31.29
CA ILE A 180 8.05 26.30 30.17
C ILE A 180 7.42 27.56 30.78
N ALA A 181 7.86 28.73 30.31
CA ALA A 181 7.29 29.99 30.75
C ALA A 181 5.88 30.14 30.15
N GLY A 182 4.88 30.19 31.04
CA GLY A 182 3.49 30.50 30.70
C GLY A 182 2.60 29.26 30.54
N CYS A 183 1.53 29.26 31.34
CA CYS A 183 0.34 28.38 31.33
C CYS A 183 0.35 27.15 32.27
N TYR A 184 -0.49 27.32 33.31
CA TYR A 184 -1.24 26.41 34.20
C TYR A 184 -0.84 24.92 34.34
N LEU A 185 -0.79 24.49 35.61
CA LEU A 185 -0.43 23.15 36.08
C LEU A 185 -1.43 22.07 35.60
N ALA A 186 -0.97 21.12 34.79
CA ALA A 186 -1.66 19.86 34.53
C ALA A 186 -0.93 18.71 35.24
N SER A 187 -1.69 17.86 35.97
CA SER A 187 -1.16 16.62 36.55
C SER A 187 -1.65 15.43 35.73
N PHE A 188 -0.74 14.57 35.29
CA PHE A 188 -1.04 13.33 34.58
C PHE A 188 -1.00 12.15 35.56
N PHE A 189 -2.03 11.30 35.54
CA PHE A 189 -2.01 10.00 36.21
C PHE A 189 -2.25 8.89 35.17
N LEU A 190 -1.47 7.82 35.26
CA LEU A 190 -1.72 6.57 34.56
C LEU A 190 -2.60 5.69 35.46
N SER A 191 -3.82 5.39 35.01
CA SER A 191 -4.67 4.34 35.60
C SER A 191 -4.59 3.09 34.70
N GLN A 192 -4.63 1.89 35.29
CA GLN A 192 -4.39 0.59 34.63
C GLN A 192 -5.51 0.12 33.67
N SER A 193 -6.08 1.02 32.90
CA SER A 193 -6.89 0.75 31.72
C SER A 193 -6.70 1.94 30.79
N GLU A 194 -6.05 1.74 29.63
CA GLU A 194 -5.49 2.78 28.73
C GLU A 194 -6.46 3.91 28.32
N GLN A 195 -6.75 4.84 29.23
CA GLN A 195 -7.30 6.16 28.92
C GLN A 195 -6.65 7.23 29.81
N LEU A 196 -6.14 8.27 29.15
CA LEU A 196 -5.69 9.51 29.76
C LEU A 196 -6.91 10.32 30.21
N VAL A 197 -7.13 10.44 31.51
CA VAL A 197 -8.19 11.28 32.07
C VAL A 197 -7.59 12.59 32.58
N LEU A 198 -7.93 13.69 31.93
CA LEU A 198 -7.57 15.04 32.36
C LEU A 198 -8.59 15.52 33.42
N ARG A 199 -8.15 15.77 34.66
CA ARG A 199 -8.97 16.47 35.66
C ARG A 199 -8.51 17.92 35.79
N VAL A 200 -9.36 18.85 35.41
CA VAL A 200 -9.19 20.28 35.64
C VAL A 200 -9.96 20.64 36.92
N LEU A 201 -9.26 21.13 37.95
CA LEU A 201 -9.91 21.74 39.11
C LEU A 201 -10.15 23.21 38.78
N LEU A 202 -11.42 23.61 38.72
CA LEU A 202 -11.80 25.03 38.68
C LEU A 202 -11.85 25.58 40.12
N PRO A 203 -11.41 26.82 40.37
CA PRO A 203 -11.67 27.49 41.64
C PRO A 203 -13.17 27.86 41.74
N GLU A 204 -13.68 27.92 42.97
CA GLU A 204 -15.05 28.38 43.30
C GLU A 204 -15.37 29.77 42.74
#